data_AF-A0A1X9Z6F8-F1
#
_entry.id   AF-A0A1X9Z6F8-F1
#
_cell.length_a   1.000
_cell.length_b   1.000
_cell.length_c   1.000
_cell.angle_alpha   90.00
_cell.angle_beta   90.00
_cell.angle_gamma   90.00
#
_symmetry.space_group_name_H-M   'P 1'
#
loop_
_entity.id
_entity.type
_entity.pdbx_description
1 polymer ?
#
loop_
_entity_poly.entity_id
_entity_poly.type
_entity_poly.pdbx_seq_one_letter_code
_entity_poly.pdbx_strand_id
1 'polypeptide(L)'
;MKIFNVQPITINEYIYNDQYIKESKTSYDYQSGFEITGEKIGETNTMFISFEILYCVETVTDDKEIVSPTGPNTWDVNVSFSIGDEVFISYKSSCQFNFESEGFDADVTSLTHFLTDYQAHTSLFFSQYGYKPLLAIEEETRLRHTLTADAKLAIENLRENNMYEF
;
A
#
# COMPACT_ATOMS: atom_id res chain seq x y z
N MET A 1 -7.33 -4.04 23.45
CA MET A 1 -8.24 -4.79 22.55
C MET A 1 -7.82 -6.21 22.64
N LYS A 2 -8.74 -7.07 23.06
CA LYS A 2 -8.46 -8.49 23.15
C LYS A 2 -8.66 -9.11 21.78
N ILE A 3 -7.56 -9.31 21.06
CA ILE A 3 -7.50 -9.93 19.74
C ILE A 3 -7.37 -11.45 19.90
N PHE A 4 -8.18 -12.22 19.19
CA PHE A 4 -8.15 -13.70 19.21
C PHE A 4 -8.60 -14.29 17.87
N ASN A 5 -8.41 -15.61 17.71
CA ASN A 5 -8.72 -16.34 16.47
C ASN A 5 -8.12 -15.69 15.20
N VAL A 6 -6.89 -15.17 15.33
CA VAL A 6 -6.17 -14.54 14.23
C VAL A 6 -5.96 -15.54 13.10
N GLN A 7 -6.44 -15.20 11.92
CA GLN A 7 -6.20 -15.98 10.71
C GLN A 7 -4.81 -15.68 10.14
N PRO A 8 -4.20 -16.61 9.38
CA PRO A 8 -2.94 -16.32 8.71
C PRO A 8 -3.05 -15.14 7.73
N ILE A 9 -1.99 -14.35 7.63
CA ILE A 9 -1.87 -13.33 6.58
C ILE A 9 -1.79 -14.04 5.24
N THR A 10 -2.71 -13.68 4.33
CA THR A 10 -2.77 -14.22 2.97
C THR A 10 -2.31 -13.15 2.00
N ILE A 11 -1.36 -13.49 1.12
CA ILE A 11 -0.97 -12.62 0.01
C ILE A 11 -1.97 -12.87 -1.13
N ASN A 12 -2.72 -11.85 -1.48
CA ASN A 12 -3.77 -11.89 -2.49
C ASN A 12 -3.23 -11.51 -3.88
N GLU A 13 -2.24 -10.61 -3.91
CA GLU A 13 -1.63 -10.11 -5.13
C GLU A 13 -0.15 -9.82 -4.89
N TYR A 14 0.68 -10.23 -5.85
CA TYR A 14 2.05 -9.76 -5.94
C TYR A 14 2.44 -9.62 -7.42
N ILE A 15 2.68 -8.39 -7.85
CA ILE A 15 3.14 -8.01 -9.18
C ILE A 15 4.51 -7.35 -9.02
N TYR A 16 5.46 -7.77 -9.84
CA TYR A 16 6.77 -7.13 -9.96
C TYR A 16 7.21 -7.16 -11.41
N ASN A 17 7.29 -5.97 -12.02
CA ASN A 17 7.63 -5.80 -13.43
C ASN A 17 9.08 -5.32 -13.55
N ASP A 18 10.01 -6.27 -13.66
CA ASP A 18 11.45 -6.00 -13.72
C ASP A 18 11.88 -5.12 -14.91
N GLN A 19 11.09 -5.10 -15.98
CA GLN A 19 11.28 -4.21 -17.12
C GLN A 19 11.29 -2.71 -16.74
N TYR A 20 10.66 -2.34 -15.63
CA TYR A 20 10.50 -0.95 -15.17
C TYR A 20 11.51 -0.51 -14.10
N ILE A 21 12.55 -1.32 -13.82
CA ILE A 21 13.59 -1.02 -12.81
C ILE A 21 14.37 0.28 -13.12
N LYS A 22 14.46 0.70 -14.38
CA LYS A 22 15.21 1.92 -14.73
C LYS A 22 14.37 3.16 -14.42
N GLU A 23 13.10 3.10 -14.78
CA GLU A 23 12.07 4.12 -14.64
C GLU A 23 11.76 4.37 -13.15
N SER A 24 11.84 3.32 -12.32
CA SER A 24 11.67 3.38 -10.86
C SER A 24 12.77 4.18 -10.12
N LYS A 25 13.74 4.75 -10.83
CA LYS A 25 14.80 5.60 -10.24
C LYS A 25 14.51 7.08 -10.42
N THR A 26 13.61 7.42 -11.34
CA THR A 26 13.35 8.79 -11.80
C THR A 26 11.91 9.25 -11.54
N SER A 27 10.96 8.33 -11.39
CA SER A 27 9.57 8.59 -11.02
C SER A 27 9.21 7.82 -9.74
N TYR A 28 8.51 8.46 -8.81
CA TYR A 28 8.16 7.93 -7.50
C TYR A 28 6.68 8.18 -7.19
N ASP A 29 5.78 7.41 -7.79
CA ASP A 29 4.40 7.31 -7.29
C ASP A 29 4.27 6.05 -6.44
N TYR A 30 4.56 6.23 -5.14
CA TYR A 30 4.50 5.18 -4.14
C TYR A 30 3.36 5.44 -3.16
N GLN A 31 2.51 4.44 -2.97
CA GLN A 31 1.42 4.47 -2.01
C GLN A 31 1.38 3.16 -1.24
N SER A 32 1.17 3.25 0.07
CA SER A 32 0.93 2.09 0.91
C SER A 32 0.00 2.42 2.06
N GLY A 33 -0.77 1.43 2.52
CA GLY A 33 -1.72 1.67 3.59
C GLY A 33 -2.44 0.42 4.07
N PHE A 34 -2.96 0.53 5.29
CA PHE A 34 -3.92 -0.41 5.83
C PHE A 34 -5.33 0.09 5.53
N GLU A 35 -6.16 -0.83 5.05
CA GLU A 35 -7.60 -0.67 5.07
C GLU A 35 -8.15 -1.63 6.13
N ILE A 36 -8.98 -1.09 7.03
CA ILE A 36 -9.48 -1.80 8.19
C ILE A 36 -10.98 -1.62 8.25
N THR A 37 -11.68 -2.74 8.23
CA THR A 37 -13.14 -2.79 8.36
C THR A 37 -13.51 -3.77 9.46
N GLY A 38 -14.74 -3.66 9.96
CA GLY A 38 -15.29 -4.59 10.92
C GLY A 38 -16.65 -5.10 10.49
N GLU A 39 -17.02 -6.26 10.97
CA GLU A 39 -18.35 -6.82 10.85
C GLU A 39 -18.71 -7.61 12.11
N LYS A 40 -19.98 -7.62 12.48
CA LYS A 40 -20.51 -8.50 13.52
C LYS A 40 -20.99 -9.82 12.90
N ILE A 41 -20.28 -10.90 13.16
CA ILE A 41 -20.61 -12.24 12.68
C ILE A 41 -21.17 -13.05 13.85
N GLY A 42 -22.50 -13.13 13.92
CA GLY A 42 -23.20 -13.72 15.06
C GLY A 42 -23.03 -12.87 16.32
N GLU A 43 -22.47 -13.46 17.38
CA GLU A 43 -22.19 -12.76 18.64
C GLU A 43 -20.78 -12.16 18.71
N THR A 44 -19.97 -12.34 17.67
CA THR A 44 -18.54 -11.98 17.67
C THR A 44 -18.24 -10.83 16.72
N ASN A 45 -17.49 -9.83 17.20
CA ASN A 45 -16.96 -8.78 16.34
C ASN A 45 -15.72 -9.32 15.61
N THR A 46 -15.70 -9.17 14.29
CA THR A 46 -14.62 -9.59 13.40
C THR A 46 -14.04 -8.36 12.74
N MET A 47 -12.71 -8.24 12.74
CA MET A 47 -12.00 -7.20 12.01
C MET A 47 -11.36 -7.83 10.77
N PHE A 48 -11.50 -7.17 9.63
CA PHE A 48 -10.85 -7.49 8.38
C PHE A 48 -9.82 -6.41 8.07
N ILE A 49 -8.59 -6.84 7.81
CA ILE A 49 -7.46 -5.96 7.57
C ILE A 49 -6.85 -6.31 6.23
N SER A 50 -6.86 -5.36 5.30
CA SER A 50 -6.11 -5.38 4.06
C SER A 50 -4.89 -4.46 4.18
N PHE A 51 -3.79 -4.85 3.56
CA PHE A 51 -2.62 -4.01 3.38
C PHE A 51 -2.24 -3.99 1.90
N GLU A 52 -2.08 -2.80 1.36
CA GLU A 52 -1.74 -2.57 -0.04
C GLU A 52 -0.45 -1.77 -0.16
N ILE A 53 0.37 -2.14 -1.14
CA ILE A 53 1.44 -1.31 -1.70
C ILE A 53 1.19 -1.21 -3.20
N LEU A 54 1.20 0.01 -3.71
CA LEU A 54 1.21 0.31 -5.13
C LEU A 54 2.40 1.22 -5.42
N TYR A 55 3.26 0.79 -6.34
CA TYR A 55 4.36 1.59 -6.86
C TYR A 55 4.23 1.65 -8.38
N CYS A 56 3.88 2.82 -8.89
CA CYS A 56 3.79 3.12 -10.31
C CYS A 56 5.02 3.90 -10.79
N VAL A 57 5.32 3.77 -12.08
CA VAL A 57 6.38 4.52 -12.75
C VAL A 57 5.87 5.29 -13.95
N GLU A 58 6.44 6.48 -14.10
CA GLU A 58 6.61 7.25 -15.34
C GLU A 58 7.02 6.38 -16.54
N THR A 59 6.12 5.97 -17.44
CA THR A 59 6.53 5.43 -18.74
C THR A 59 6.29 6.43 -19.86
N VAL A 60 7.36 6.73 -20.60
CA VAL A 60 7.31 7.58 -21.78
C VAL A 60 7.25 6.68 -23.00
N THR A 61 6.11 6.67 -23.68
CA THR A 61 5.98 6.10 -25.02
C THR A 61 6.24 7.19 -26.05
N ASP A 62 7.34 7.08 -26.79
CA ASP A 62 7.63 7.96 -27.93
C ASP A 62 6.65 7.67 -29.07
N ASP A 63 5.61 8.50 -29.18
CA ASP A 63 4.51 8.28 -30.12
C ASP A 63 4.85 8.64 -31.57
N LYS A 64 5.92 9.43 -31.79
CA LYS A 64 6.71 9.59 -33.03
C LYS A 64 7.57 10.86 -32.96
N GLU A 65 8.77 10.80 -33.54
CA GLU A 65 9.54 11.97 -33.95
C GLU A 65 9.26 12.26 -35.44
N ILE A 66 8.67 13.41 -35.75
CA ILE A 66 8.45 13.85 -37.13
C ILE A 66 9.42 14.98 -37.44
N VAL A 67 10.39 14.70 -38.30
CA VAL A 67 11.34 15.70 -38.83
C VAL A 67 10.88 16.12 -40.23
N SER A 68 10.50 17.40 -40.37
CA SER A 68 10.02 17.97 -41.64
C SER A 68 10.94 19.11 -42.11
N PRO A 69 11.43 19.10 -43.36
CA PRO A 69 12.23 20.21 -43.88
C PRO A 69 11.35 21.44 -44.12
N THR A 70 11.77 22.59 -43.60
CA THR A 70 11.07 23.88 -43.79
C THR A 70 11.80 24.82 -44.74
N GLY A 71 13.01 24.46 -45.19
CA GLY A 71 13.81 25.24 -46.12
C GLY A 71 15.25 24.73 -46.28
N PRO A 72 16.09 25.40 -47.10
CA PRO A 72 17.49 25.04 -47.26
C PRO A 72 18.21 25.18 -45.93
N ASN A 73 18.74 24.06 -45.40
CA ASN A 73 19.38 23.96 -44.09
C ASN A 73 18.48 24.26 -42.88
N THR A 74 17.14 24.23 -43.01
CA THR A 74 16.21 24.42 -41.89
C THR A 74 15.23 23.26 -41.78
N TRP A 75 15.06 22.78 -40.54
CA TRP A 75 14.22 21.64 -40.20
C TRP A 75 13.29 22.02 -39.06
N ASP A 76 12.07 21.50 -39.11
CA ASP A 76 11.13 21.48 -38.00
C ASP A 76 11.13 20.07 -37.40
N VAL A 77 11.25 19.99 -36.08
CA VAL A 77 11.26 18.72 -35.34
C VAL A 77 10.07 18.76 -34.40
N ASN A 78 9.06 17.94 -34.71
CA ASN A 78 7.92 17.73 -33.83
C ASN A 78 8.13 16.43 -33.05
N VAL A 79 8.24 16.56 -31.72
CA VAL A 79 8.35 15.43 -30.80
C VAL A 79 7.02 15.30 -30.08
N SER A 80 6.36 14.14 -30.23
CA SER A 80 5.18 13.78 -29.45
C SER A 80 5.48 12.55 -28.61
N PHE A 81 5.17 12.63 -27.32
CA PHE A 81 5.24 11.51 -26.39
C PHE A 81 3.97 11.46 -25.53
N SER A 82 3.61 10.26 -25.09
CA SER A 82 2.59 10.02 -24.07
C SER A 82 3.26 9.59 -22.76
N ILE A 83 2.78 10.13 -21.65
CA ILE A 83 3.18 9.72 -20.31
C ILE A 83 2.03 8.88 -19.75
N GLY A 84 2.30 7.61 -19.44
CA GLY A 84 1.36 6.72 -18.76
C GLY A 84 1.96 6.16 -17.48
N ASP A 85 1.11 5.97 -16.47
CA ASP A 85 1.49 5.33 -15.20
C ASP A 85 1.41 3.82 -15.35
N GLU A 86 2.54 3.15 -15.26
CA GLU A 86 2.62 1.69 -15.32
C GLU A 86 2.93 1.12 -13.94
N VAL A 87 2.27 0.01 -13.59
CA VAL A 87 2.49 -0.64 -12.30
C VAL A 87 3.87 -1.29 -12.31
N PHE A 88 4.77 -0.80 -11.46
CA PHE A 88 6.06 -1.44 -11.23
C PHE A 88 5.97 -2.52 -10.17
N ILE A 89 5.35 -2.20 -9.03
CA ILE A 89 5.07 -3.15 -7.94
C ILE A 89 3.62 -2.98 -7.50
N SER A 90 2.91 -4.10 -7.35
CA SER A 90 1.66 -4.15 -6.59
C SER A 90 1.75 -5.30 -5.59
N TYR A 91 1.34 -5.05 -4.36
CA TYR A 91 1.26 -6.06 -3.32
C TYR A 91 -0.01 -5.86 -2.52
N LYS A 92 -0.82 -6.91 -2.40
CA LYS A 92 -2.03 -6.92 -1.58
C LYS A 92 -2.00 -8.11 -0.68
N SER A 93 -2.26 -7.88 0.60
CA SER A 93 -2.41 -8.94 1.59
C SER A 93 -3.61 -8.67 2.49
N SER A 94 -4.17 -9.72 3.08
CA SER A 94 -5.27 -9.59 4.01
C SER A 94 -5.18 -10.58 5.16
N CYS A 95 -5.80 -10.21 6.27
CA CYS A 95 -5.98 -11.03 7.46
C CYS A 95 -7.34 -10.70 8.08
N GLN A 96 -7.85 -11.60 8.91
CA GLN A 96 -8.97 -11.30 9.80
C GLN A 96 -8.73 -11.85 11.19
N PHE A 97 -9.36 -11.26 12.19
CA PHE A 97 -9.37 -11.76 13.56
C PHE A 97 -10.67 -11.39 14.27
N ASN A 98 -10.95 -12.09 15.37
CA ASN A 98 -12.03 -11.70 16.28
C ASN A 98 -11.50 -10.79 17.39
N PHE A 99 -12.37 -9.93 17.93
CA PHE A 99 -11.98 -9.05 19.02
C PHE A 99 -13.09 -8.77 20.04
N GLU A 100 -12.65 -8.40 21.25
CA GLU A 100 -13.46 -7.79 22.29
C GLU A 100 -12.82 -6.43 22.66
N SER A 101 -13.64 -5.39 22.78
CA SER A 101 -13.20 -4.05 23.19
C SER A 101 -12.83 -4.02 24.68
N GLU A 102 -11.71 -3.38 25.02
CA GLU A 102 -11.21 -3.24 26.40
C GLU A 102 -11.02 -1.78 26.82
N GLY A 103 -11.33 -0.83 25.93
CA GLY A 103 -11.22 0.60 26.16
C GLY A 103 -10.24 1.25 25.21
N PHE A 104 -10.49 2.53 24.87
CA PHE A 104 -9.89 3.17 23.71
C PHE A 104 -8.36 3.10 23.69
N ASP A 105 -7.69 3.50 24.77
CA ASP A 105 -6.23 3.52 24.81
C ASP A 105 -5.61 2.11 24.76
N ALA A 106 -6.23 1.14 25.45
CA ALA A 106 -5.81 -0.25 25.41
C ALA A 106 -6.02 -0.86 24.01
N ASP A 107 -7.12 -0.50 23.36
CA ASP A 107 -7.51 -0.99 22.04
C ASP A 107 -6.60 -0.42 20.95
N VAL A 108 -6.30 0.87 20.99
CA VAL A 108 -5.32 1.51 20.11
C VAL A 108 -3.94 0.85 20.27
N THR A 109 -3.53 0.59 21.51
CA THR A 109 -2.22 -0.03 21.78
C THR A 109 -2.13 -1.44 21.21
N SER A 110 -3.12 -2.30 21.50
CA SER A 110 -3.17 -3.67 20.99
C SER A 110 -3.22 -3.72 19.47
N LEU A 111 -4.04 -2.87 18.83
CA LEU A 111 -4.14 -2.82 17.38
C LEU A 111 -2.85 -2.30 16.74
N THR A 112 -2.21 -1.27 17.32
CA THR A 112 -0.90 -0.79 16.85
C THR A 112 0.14 -1.90 16.89
N HIS A 113 0.17 -2.69 17.96
CA HIS A 113 1.08 -3.84 18.07
C HIS A 113 0.81 -4.87 16.97
N PHE A 114 -0.47 -5.22 16.75
CA PHE A 114 -0.85 -6.12 15.68
C PHE A 114 -0.42 -5.62 14.29
N LEU A 115 -0.65 -4.35 13.97
CA LEU A 115 -0.23 -3.75 12.71
C LEU A 115 1.30 -3.71 12.56
N THR A 116 2.03 -3.56 13.66
CA THR A 116 3.50 -3.62 13.67
C THR A 116 3.99 -5.00 13.29
N ASP A 117 3.41 -6.05 13.88
CA ASP A 117 3.74 -7.44 13.56
C ASP A 117 3.35 -7.77 12.11
N TYR A 118 2.19 -7.29 11.65
CA TYR A 118 1.78 -7.42 10.25
C TYR A 118 2.80 -6.76 9.32
N GLN A 119 3.20 -5.53 9.61
CA GLN A 119 4.16 -4.82 8.78
C GLN A 119 5.52 -5.53 8.75
N ALA A 120 5.97 -6.08 9.89
CA ALA A 120 7.19 -6.87 9.94
C ALA A 120 7.12 -8.12 9.04
N HIS A 121 5.96 -8.78 8.95
CA HIS A 121 5.73 -9.88 8.01
C HIS A 121 5.86 -9.42 6.55
N THR A 122 5.27 -8.27 6.21
CA THR A 122 5.42 -7.68 4.86
C THR A 122 6.87 -7.33 4.56
N SER A 123 7.59 -6.68 5.48
CA SER A 123 9.02 -6.37 5.32
C SER A 123 9.86 -7.63 5.13
N LEU A 124 9.55 -8.70 5.87
CA LEU A 124 10.22 -9.99 5.70
C LEU A 124 9.99 -10.56 4.30
N PHE A 125 8.76 -10.52 3.80
CA PHE A 125 8.44 -10.95 2.44
C PHE A 125 9.28 -10.20 1.39
N PHE A 126 9.32 -8.87 1.44
CA PHE A 126 10.12 -8.08 0.49
C PHE A 126 11.62 -8.28 0.66
N SER A 127 12.11 -8.54 1.87
CA SER A 127 13.53 -8.83 2.10
C SER A 127 13.99 -10.14 1.44
N GLN A 128 13.10 -11.12 1.35
CA GLN A 128 13.38 -12.47 0.84
C GLN A 128 13.08 -12.59 -0.65
N TYR A 129 11.96 -12.02 -1.11
CA TYR A 129 11.41 -12.28 -2.44
C TYR A 129 11.21 -11.02 -3.28
N GLY A 130 11.26 -9.83 -2.68
CA GLY A 130 10.84 -8.59 -3.34
C GLY A 130 11.96 -7.64 -3.75
N TYR A 131 11.53 -6.49 -4.31
CA TYR A 131 12.42 -5.39 -4.67
C TYR A 131 12.93 -4.68 -3.41
N LYS A 132 14.12 -5.04 -2.95
CA LYS A 132 14.70 -4.56 -1.68
C LYS A 132 14.67 -3.04 -1.45
N PRO A 133 14.89 -2.18 -2.45
CA PRO A 133 14.81 -0.73 -2.25
C PRO A 133 13.44 -0.24 -1.77
N LEU A 134 12.37 -1.01 -1.99
CA LEU A 134 11.03 -0.72 -1.48
C LEU A 134 10.99 -0.60 0.04
N LEU A 135 11.84 -1.34 0.76
CA LEU A 135 11.86 -1.32 2.23
C LEU A 135 12.20 0.07 2.77
N ALA A 136 13.17 0.76 2.16
CA ALA A 136 13.55 2.11 2.58
C ALA A 136 12.46 3.14 2.26
N ILE A 137 11.77 2.98 1.13
CA ILE A 137 10.63 3.84 0.73
C ILE A 137 9.46 3.65 1.70
N GLU A 138 9.17 2.41 2.09
CA GLU A 138 8.13 2.09 3.06
C GLU A 138 8.47 2.63 4.45
N GLU A 139 9.73 2.49 4.90
CA GLU A 139 10.19 3.09 6.16
C GLU A 139 10.00 4.61 6.18
N GLU A 140 10.35 5.32 5.10
CA GLU A 140 10.13 6.77 4.99
C GLU A 140 8.64 7.11 5.00
N THR A 141 7.81 6.32 4.31
CA THR A 141 6.35 6.51 4.25
C THR A 141 5.73 6.41 5.64
N ARG A 142 6.19 5.46 6.48
CA ARG A 142 5.69 5.30 7.85
C ARG A 142 6.07 6.42 8.81
N LEU A 143 7.11 7.20 8.53
CA LEU A 143 7.41 8.41 9.30
C LEU A 143 6.30 9.45 9.15
N ARG A 144 5.59 9.45 8.02
CA ARG A 144 4.48 10.36 7.71
C ARG A 144 3.13 9.76 8.09
N HIS A 145 2.96 8.45 7.87
CA HIS A 145 1.73 7.69 8.13
C HIS A 145 1.98 6.59 9.17
N THR A 146 1.95 6.99 10.45
CA THR A 146 2.27 6.09 11.57
C THR A 146 1.18 5.03 11.79
N LEU A 147 1.56 3.81 12.16
CA LEU A 147 0.62 2.73 12.48
C LEU A 147 -0.35 3.07 13.62
N THR A 148 0.07 3.93 14.56
CA THR A 148 -0.82 4.41 15.63
C THR A 148 -1.95 5.30 15.08
N ALA A 149 -1.70 6.07 14.03
CA ALA A 149 -2.74 6.85 13.37
C ALA A 149 -3.74 5.92 12.66
N ASP A 150 -3.24 4.89 11.97
CA ASP A 150 -4.08 3.86 11.33
C ASP A 150 -4.95 3.12 12.36
N ALA A 151 -4.37 2.73 13.50
CA ALA A 151 -5.10 2.08 14.58
C ALA A 151 -6.20 2.97 15.19
N LYS A 152 -5.92 4.26 15.39
CA LYS A 152 -6.93 5.23 15.86
C LYS A 152 -8.07 5.37 14.86
N LEU A 153 -7.75 5.54 13.58
CA LEU A 153 -8.74 5.67 12.52
C LEU A 153 -9.63 4.42 12.45
N ALA A 154 -9.04 3.23 12.55
CA ALA A 154 -9.78 1.97 12.58
C ALA A 154 -10.78 1.89 13.73
N ILE A 155 -10.39 2.30 14.95
CA ILE A 155 -11.27 2.27 16.11
C ILE A 155 -12.40 3.31 15.97
N GLU A 156 -12.12 4.50 15.44
CA GLU A 156 -13.17 5.48 15.13
C GLU A 156 -14.14 4.94 14.07
N ASN A 157 -13.64 4.30 13.01
CA ASN A 157 -14.50 3.64 12.02
C ASN A 157 -15.37 2.56 12.65
N LEU A 158 -14.83 1.74 13.56
CA LEU A 158 -15.65 0.75 14.29
C LEU A 158 -16.73 1.41 15.14
N ARG A 159 -16.43 2.55 15.78
CA ARG A 159 -17.38 3.32 16.58
C ARG A 159 -18.50 3.90 15.70
N GLU A 160 -18.15 4.52 14.58
CA GLU A 160 -19.13 5.05 13.61
C GLU A 160 -20.08 3.97 13.07
N ASN A 161 -19.62 2.72 13.02
CA ASN A 161 -20.40 1.58 12.57
C ASN A 161 -21.09 0.78 13.71
N ASN A 162 -21.13 1.32 14.94
CA ASN A 162 -21.74 0.66 16.12
C ASN A 162 -21.14 -0.73 16.45
N MET A 163 -19.87 -0.95 16.13
CA MET A 163 -19.14 -2.19 16.42
C MET A 163 -18.16 -2.03 17.58
N TYR A 164 -18.04 -0.83 18.12
CA TYR A 164 -17.19 -0.49 19.23
C TYR A 164 -18.02 0.26 20.27
N GLU A 165 -18.21 -0.36 21.44
CA GLU A 165 -18.87 0.25 22.58
C GLU A 165 -17.88 0.29 23.74
N PHE A 166 -17.52 1.50 24.18
CA PHE A 166 -16.74 1.75 25.40
C PHE A 166 -16.87 3.20 25.84
#